data_AF-A7TA00-F1
#
_entry.id   AF-A7TA00-F1
#
_cell.length_a   1.000
_cell.length_b   1.000
_cell.length_c   1.000
_cell.angle_alpha   90.00
_cell.angle_beta   90.00
_cell.angle_gamma   90.00
#
_symmetry.space_group_name_H-M   'P 1'
#
loop_
_entity.id
_entity.type
_entity.pdbx_description
1 polymer ?
#
loop_
_entity_poly.entity_id
_entity_poly.type
_entity_poly.pdbx_seq_one_letter_code
_entity_poly.pdbx_strand_id
1 'polypeptide(L)'
;MIVFPGCVLPTFHDIFQLYSGLTPGVTVRDLCYRYHPYKLRIDERRLIQFGMMKGFIRRLHKFPVFLGTRRTETGQRPFSRASRSRWLNGKHSFDEICCKTGLSFQELDDVIENDPNVVVVWK
;
A
#
# COMPACT_ATOMS: atom_id res chain seq x y z
N MET A 1 -14.37 38.07 3.91
CA MET A 1 -14.34 36.64 4.31
C MET A 1 -15.65 36.34 5.02
N ILE A 2 -16.60 35.69 4.35
CA ILE A 2 -17.91 35.35 4.93
C ILE A 2 -17.75 33.99 5.61
N VAL A 3 -17.87 33.97 6.94
CA VAL A 3 -17.88 32.74 7.75
C VAL A 3 -19.34 32.37 7.96
N PHE A 4 -19.79 31.26 7.37
CA PHE A 4 -21.12 30.70 7.61
C PHE A 4 -21.18 30.13 9.04
N PRO A 5 -22.14 30.56 9.90
CA PRO A 5 -22.26 30.08 11.26
C PRO A 5 -22.87 28.68 11.23
N GLY A 6 -22.10 27.69 11.70
CA GLY A 6 -22.42 26.26 11.61
C GLY A 6 -21.29 25.41 11.01
N CYS A 7 -20.28 26.06 10.42
CA CYS A 7 -19.06 25.40 9.94
C CYS A 7 -18.11 25.13 11.11
N VAL A 8 -18.16 23.95 11.71
CA VAL A 8 -17.03 23.47 12.51
C VAL A 8 -15.86 23.26 11.55
N LEU A 9 -14.89 24.17 11.61
CA LEU A 9 -13.63 23.98 10.91
C LEU A 9 -12.88 22.86 11.62
N PRO A 10 -12.27 21.92 10.88
CA PRO A 10 -11.46 20.88 11.48
C PRO A 10 -10.33 21.56 12.26
N THR A 11 -10.24 21.22 13.55
CA THR A 11 -9.18 21.73 14.40
C THR A 11 -7.88 21.00 14.10
N PHE A 12 -6.76 21.57 14.54
CA PHE A 12 -5.47 20.88 14.48
C PHE A 12 -5.53 19.50 15.14
N HIS A 13 -6.28 19.38 16.24
CA HIS A 13 -6.48 18.13 16.96
C HIS A 13 -7.11 17.06 16.06
N ASP A 14 -8.15 17.41 15.29
CA ASP A 14 -8.84 16.46 14.41
C ASP A 14 -7.92 15.93 13.30
N ILE A 15 -7.12 16.84 12.72
CA ILE A 15 -6.13 16.51 11.70
C ILE A 15 -5.03 15.62 12.30
N PHE A 16 -4.54 15.96 13.48
CA PHE A 16 -3.50 15.20 14.17
C PHE A 16 -4.00 13.80 14.55
N GLN A 17 -5.25 13.69 15.02
CA GLN A 17 -5.89 12.42 15.35
C GLN A 17 -6.03 11.54 14.11
N LEU A 18 -6.42 12.10 12.96
CA LEU A 18 -6.46 11.39 11.68
C LEU A 18 -5.09 10.85 11.27
N TYR A 19 -4.04 11.67 11.36
CA TYR A 19 -2.68 11.22 11.05
C TYR A 19 -2.18 10.16 12.05
N SER A 20 -2.50 10.30 13.34
CA SER A 20 -2.13 9.31 14.36
C SER A 20 -2.80 7.95 14.15
N GLY A 21 -3.97 7.92 13.50
CA GLY A 21 -4.67 6.70 13.12
C GLY A 21 -4.07 5.97 11.91
N LEU A 22 -3.19 6.63 11.13
CA LEU A 22 -2.50 6.03 9.99
C LEU A 22 -1.26 5.26 10.45
N THR A 23 -1.49 4.05 10.94
CA THR A 23 -0.41 3.09 11.24
C THR A 23 -0.08 2.21 10.04
N PRO A 24 1.13 1.60 9.97
CA PRO A 24 1.45 0.62 8.94
C PRO A 24 0.37 -0.47 8.86
N GLY A 25 -0.17 -0.69 7.65
CA GLY A 25 -1.26 -1.65 7.41
C GLY A 25 -2.68 -1.08 7.49
N VAL A 26 -2.86 0.16 7.97
CA VAL A 26 -4.16 0.85 7.90
C VAL A 26 -4.28 1.55 6.54
N THR A 27 -5.32 1.21 5.80
CA THR A 27 -5.58 1.87 4.51
C THR A 27 -6.31 3.19 4.73
N VAL A 28 -6.26 4.09 3.72
CA VAL A 28 -7.07 5.31 3.73
C VAL A 28 -8.56 4.96 3.85
N ARG A 29 -8.99 3.84 3.27
CA ARG A 29 -10.36 3.34 3.43
C ARG A 29 -10.70 3.05 4.90
N ASP A 30 -9.83 2.36 5.61
CA ASP A 30 -10.02 2.05 7.04
C ASP A 30 -10.03 3.34 7.88
N LEU A 31 -9.18 4.31 7.54
CA LEU A 31 -9.18 5.62 8.17
C LEU A 31 -10.53 6.32 7.99
N CYS A 32 -11.04 6.37 6.76
CA CYS A 32 -12.32 7.01 6.44
C CYS A 32 -13.50 6.32 7.12
N TYR A 33 -13.44 4.99 7.27
CA TYR A 33 -14.45 4.22 7.98
C TYR A 33 -14.44 4.50 9.48
N ARG A 34 -13.26 4.61 10.11
CA ARG A 34 -13.14 4.81 11.57
C ARG A 34 -13.43 6.25 12.01
N TYR A 35 -12.92 7.24 11.27
CA TYR A 35 -12.95 8.64 11.70
C TYR A 35 -14.00 9.48 10.97
N HIS A 36 -14.63 8.96 9.91
CA HIS A 36 -15.65 9.65 9.12
C HIS A 36 -15.28 11.11 8.77
N PRO A 37 -14.20 11.34 7.98
CA PRO A 37 -13.67 12.67 7.69
C PRO A 37 -14.71 13.62 7.06
N TYR A 38 -15.74 13.08 6.40
CA TYR A 38 -16.90 13.83 5.91
C TYR A 38 -17.59 14.65 7.00
N LYS A 39 -17.73 14.11 8.22
CA LYS A 39 -18.37 14.81 9.35
C LYS A 39 -17.57 16.02 9.83
N LEU A 40 -16.25 15.98 9.63
CA LEU A 40 -15.31 17.05 9.98
C LEU A 40 -15.07 18.03 8.81
N ARG A 41 -15.77 17.84 7.68
CA ARG A 41 -15.55 18.55 6.41
C ARG A 41 -14.10 18.48 5.92
N ILE A 42 -13.40 17.39 6.23
CA ILE A 42 -12.03 17.15 5.79
C ILE A 42 -12.08 16.41 4.46
N ASP A 43 -11.46 17.00 3.43
CA ASP A 43 -11.22 16.32 2.17
C ASP A 43 -10.09 15.30 2.36
N GLU A 44 -10.44 14.04 2.57
CA GLU A 44 -9.50 12.92 2.74
C GLU A 44 -8.40 12.87 1.66
N ARG A 45 -8.75 13.12 0.39
CA ARG A 45 -7.77 13.15 -0.72
C ARG A 45 -6.74 14.26 -0.54
N ARG A 46 -7.18 15.47 -0.18
CA ARG A 46 -6.30 16.62 0.05
C ARG A 46 -5.45 16.43 1.30
N LEU A 47 -6.03 15.84 2.34
CA LEU A 47 -5.32 15.48 3.56
C LEU A 47 -4.16 14.52 3.25
N ILE A 48 -4.45 13.40 2.57
CA ILE A 48 -3.44 12.40 2.22
C ILE A 48 -2.38 13.00 1.28
N GLN A 49 -2.78 13.74 0.25
CA GLN A 49 -1.84 14.42 -0.64
C GLN A 49 -0.90 15.36 0.11
N PHE A 50 -1.45 16.20 0.99
CA PHE A 50 -0.66 17.11 1.80
C PHE A 50 0.28 16.35 2.75
N GLY A 51 -0.22 15.32 3.43
CA GLY A 51 0.57 14.48 4.31
C GLY A 51 1.72 13.77 3.60
N MET A 52 1.49 13.30 2.37
CA MET A 52 2.54 12.73 1.52
C MET A 52 3.55 13.78 1.08
N MET A 53 3.10 14.96 0.63
CA MET A 53 3.97 16.06 0.21
C MET A 53 4.83 16.60 1.35
N LYS A 54 4.29 16.64 2.58
CA LYS A 54 5.02 17.10 3.77
C LYS A 54 5.82 16.01 4.47
N GLY A 55 5.66 14.74 4.07
CA GLY A 55 6.35 13.61 4.69
C GLY A 55 5.80 13.21 6.06
N PHE A 56 4.58 13.64 6.42
CA PHE A 56 3.89 13.17 7.63
C PHE A 56 3.48 11.70 7.50
N ILE A 57 3.20 11.26 6.27
CA ILE A 57 2.87 9.88 5.95
C ILE A 57 3.67 9.42 4.74
N ARG A 58 3.95 8.12 4.66
CA ARG A 58 4.62 7.49 3.52
C ARG A 58 3.74 6.37 2.96
N ARG A 59 3.80 6.18 1.63
CA ARG A 59 3.17 5.04 0.98
C ARG A 59 4.07 3.82 1.15
N LEU A 60 3.52 2.74 1.70
CA LEU A 60 4.20 1.46 1.77
C LEU A 60 3.94 0.68 0.48
N HIS A 61 4.99 0.16 -0.13
CA HIS A 61 4.89 -0.74 -1.27
C HIS A 61 5.30 -2.16 -0.85
N LYS A 62 4.60 -3.14 -1.43
CA LYS A 62 4.94 -4.57 -1.28
C LYS A 62 6.12 -4.90 -2.21
N PHE A 63 7.17 -5.52 -1.68
CA PHE A 63 8.34 -6.00 -2.43
C PHE A 63 8.53 -7.50 -2.19
N PRO A 64 8.21 -8.36 -3.17
CA PRO A 64 8.36 -9.80 -3.01
C PRO A 64 9.82 -10.23 -3.13
N VAL A 65 10.22 -11.15 -2.26
CA VAL A 65 11.56 -11.71 -2.15
C VAL A 65 11.46 -13.23 -2.19
N PHE A 66 12.05 -13.84 -3.20
CA PHE A 66 12.16 -15.29 -3.30
C PHE A 66 13.35 -15.78 -2.45
N LEU A 67 13.04 -16.58 -1.42
CA LEU A 67 13.99 -17.17 -0.48
C LEU A 67 14.32 -18.63 -0.79
N GLY A 68 13.67 -19.22 -1.80
CA GLY A 68 13.86 -20.63 -2.13
C GLY A 68 15.30 -20.97 -2.51
N THR A 69 15.86 -21.99 -1.86
CA THR A 69 17.17 -22.54 -2.21
C THR A 69 17.13 -23.04 -3.66
N ARG A 70 18.21 -22.81 -4.44
CA ARG A 70 18.36 -23.11 -5.88
C ARG A 70 17.99 -24.54 -6.35
N ARG A 71 17.60 -25.46 -5.48
CA ARG A 71 17.43 -26.89 -5.75
C ARG A 71 15.94 -27.20 -5.91
N THR A 72 15.49 -27.22 -7.17
CA THR A 72 14.92 -28.42 -7.85
C THR A 72 13.42 -28.53 -7.63
N GLU A 73 12.62 -27.73 -8.33
CA GLU A 73 11.17 -27.96 -8.38
C GLU A 73 10.67 -27.76 -9.82
N THR A 74 10.35 -28.89 -10.43
CA THR A 74 9.82 -29.16 -11.78
C THR A 74 8.30 -28.92 -11.87
N GLY A 75 7.74 -28.06 -11.02
CA GLY A 75 6.33 -27.73 -11.04
C GLY A 75 6.01 -26.67 -12.10
N GLN A 76 4.89 -26.84 -12.80
CA GLN A 76 4.26 -25.79 -13.61
C GLN A 76 3.92 -24.63 -12.67
N ARG A 77 4.80 -23.62 -12.63
CA ARG A 77 4.58 -22.41 -11.85
C ARG A 77 4.37 -21.23 -12.79
N PRO A 78 3.51 -20.29 -12.43
CA PRO A 78 3.19 -19.13 -13.27
C PRO A 78 4.41 -18.25 -13.56
N PHE A 79 5.42 -18.27 -12.68
CA PHE A 79 6.74 -17.69 -12.97
C PHE A 79 7.81 -18.74 -13.23
N SER A 80 8.44 -18.65 -14.40
CA SER A 80 9.68 -19.36 -14.72
C SER A 80 10.77 -19.06 -13.67
N ARG A 81 11.71 -19.98 -13.46
CA ARG A 81 12.89 -19.76 -12.58
C ARG A 81 13.64 -18.46 -12.91
N ALA A 82 13.76 -18.14 -14.20
CA ALA A 82 14.41 -16.94 -14.68
C ALA A 82 13.62 -15.68 -14.30
N SER A 83 12.29 -15.73 -14.40
CA SER A 83 11.40 -14.62 -14.02
C SER A 83 11.41 -14.37 -12.52
N ARG A 84 11.43 -15.41 -11.68
CA ARG A 84 11.52 -15.25 -10.20
C ARG A 84 12.80 -14.57 -9.76
N SER A 85 13.93 -14.99 -10.33
CA SER A 85 15.23 -14.38 -10.03
C SER A 85 15.31 -12.92 -10.50
N ARG A 86 14.52 -12.56 -11.52
CA ARG A 86 14.47 -11.21 -12.08
C ARG A 86 13.54 -10.28 -11.30
N TRP A 87 12.33 -10.74 -10.96
CA TRP A 87 11.27 -9.89 -10.41
C TRP A 87 11.10 -10.02 -8.90
N LEU A 88 11.31 -11.20 -8.32
CA LEU A 88 11.12 -11.49 -6.89
C LEU A 88 12.44 -11.38 -6.11
N ASN A 89 13.19 -10.31 -6.33
CA ASN A 89 14.50 -10.09 -5.72
C ASN A 89 14.47 -9.02 -4.60
N GLY A 90 13.28 -8.52 -4.24
CA GLY A 90 13.10 -7.45 -3.26
C GLY A 90 13.42 -6.04 -3.75
N LYS A 91 13.80 -5.86 -5.03
CA LYS A 91 14.07 -4.54 -5.63
C LYS A 91 12.89 -3.98 -6.40
N HIS A 92 12.00 -4.84 -6.89
CA HIS A 92 10.83 -4.46 -7.68
C HIS A 92 9.58 -4.44 -6.80
N SER A 93 8.82 -3.35 -6.87
CA SER A 93 7.53 -3.26 -6.18
C SER A 93 6.47 -4.07 -6.92
N PHE A 94 5.38 -4.42 -6.24
CA PHE A 94 4.21 -5.04 -6.87
C PHE A 94 3.73 -4.26 -8.10
N ASP A 95 3.65 -2.93 -8.00
CA ASP A 95 3.21 -2.06 -9.10
C ASP A 95 4.11 -2.23 -10.33
N GLU A 96 5.44 -2.27 -10.15
CA GLU A 96 6.40 -2.44 -11.25
C GLU A 96 6.27 -3.83 -11.89
N ILE A 97 6.12 -4.87 -11.07
CA ILE A 97 5.98 -6.25 -11.55
C ILE A 97 4.69 -6.38 -12.37
N CYS A 98 3.55 -5.87 -11.89
CA CYS A 98 2.29 -5.89 -12.62
C CYS A 98 2.42 -5.19 -13.99
N CYS A 99 3.01 -3.98 -14.03
CA CYS A 99 3.21 -3.26 -15.27
C CYS A 99 4.12 -3.99 -16.28
N LYS A 100 5.13 -4.73 -15.80
CA LYS A 100 6.11 -5.41 -16.67
C LYS A 100 5.70 -6.82 -17.07
N THR A 101 4.95 -7.52 -16.23
CA THR A 101 4.55 -8.91 -16.46
C THR A 101 3.16 -9.00 -17.11
N GLY A 102 2.37 -7.93 -17.04
CA GLY A 102 0.98 -7.91 -17.52
C GLY A 102 -0.01 -8.62 -16.59
N LEU A 103 0.46 -9.12 -15.44
CA LEU A 103 -0.40 -9.71 -14.41
C LEU A 103 -1.16 -8.62 -13.66
N SER A 104 -2.41 -8.90 -13.32
CA SER A 104 -3.18 -8.07 -12.40
C SER A 104 -2.61 -8.13 -10.98
N PHE A 105 -3.00 -7.16 -10.15
CA PHE A 105 -2.58 -7.13 -8.75
C PHE A 105 -3.06 -8.38 -7.98
N GLN A 106 -4.29 -8.84 -8.23
CA GLN A 106 -4.86 -10.02 -7.58
C GLN A 106 -4.12 -11.29 -7.98
N GLU A 107 -3.91 -11.51 -9.28
CA GLU A 107 -3.17 -12.68 -9.76
C GLU A 107 -1.74 -12.70 -9.19
N LEU A 108 -1.08 -11.54 -9.10
CA LEU A 108 0.26 -11.47 -8.51
C LEU A 108 0.24 -11.79 -7.01
N ASP A 109 -0.75 -11.30 -6.26
CA ASP A 109 -0.92 -11.60 -4.83
C ASP A 109 -1.17 -13.10 -4.63
N ASP A 110 -2.09 -13.70 -5.39
CA ASP A 110 -2.41 -15.13 -5.34
C ASP A 110 -1.18 -15.98 -5.63
N VAL A 111 -0.38 -15.61 -6.63
CA VAL A 111 0.85 -16.34 -6.97
C VAL A 111 1.87 -16.29 -5.84
N ILE A 112 1.96 -15.16 -5.15
CA ILE A 112 2.91 -14.96 -4.05
C ILE A 112 2.43 -15.68 -2.79
N GLU A 113 1.14 -15.62 -2.46
CA GLU A 113 0.56 -16.33 -1.32
C GLU A 113 0.64 -17.85 -1.47
N ASN A 114 0.51 -18.36 -2.71
CA ASN A 114 0.62 -19.79 -3.00
C ASN A 114 2.06 -20.32 -3.04
N ASP A 115 3.09 -19.47 -3.12
CA ASP A 115 4.49 -19.91 -3.12
C ASP A 115 5.12 -19.72 -1.73
N PRO A 116 5.32 -20.81 -0.94
CA PRO A 116 5.87 -20.71 0.42
C PRO A 116 7.33 -20.22 0.45
N ASN A 117 7.99 -20.15 -0.71
CA ASN A 117 9.35 -19.64 -0.84
C ASN A 117 9.40 -18.14 -1.12
N VAL A 118 8.28 -17.43 -1.17
CA VAL A 118 8.24 -15.98 -1.42
C VAL A 118 7.77 -15.27 -0.16
N VAL A 119 8.53 -14.26 0.26
CA VAL A 119 8.18 -13.39 1.39
C VAL A 119 8.02 -11.97 0.89
N VAL A 120 7.02 -11.25 1.41
CA VAL A 120 6.78 -9.85 1.07
C VAL A 120 7.41 -8.94 2.12
N VAL A 121 8.28 -8.04 1.67
CA VAL A 121 8.85 -6.96 2.49
C VAL A 121 8.11 -5.67 2.18
N TRP A 122 7.76 -4.92 3.22
CA TRP A 122 7.10 -3.62 3.09
C TRP A 122 8.14 -2.51 3.18
N LYS A 123 8.25 -1.70 2.14
CA LYS A 123 9.22 -0.59 2.07
C LYS A 123 8.55 0.69 1.58
#